data_AF-A0A929GNS9-F1
#
_entry.id   AF-A0A929GNS9-F1
#
_cell.length_a   1.000
_cell.length_b   1.000
_cell.length_c   1.000
_cell.angle_alpha   90.00
_cell.angle_beta   90.00
_cell.angle_gamma   90.00
#
_symmetry.space_group_name_H-M   'P 1'
#
loop_
_entity.id
_entity.type
_entity.pdbx_description
1 polymer ?
#
loop_
_entity_poly.entity_id
_entity_poly.type
_entity_poly.pdbx_seq_one_letter_code
_entity_poly.pdbx_strand_id
1 'polypeptide(L)'
;MKYKSQKVAYWFFALSMLLFGLQLVYGFIMGFAHAGFDGLHDIIPFNTAKAVHLNLLVVWLLSGFMGAAYYIIPEEAQRELVSVKLAYVQLISLALVGVAAIIGFHFNIWEGRKFLEIPRGLDYLVVVNVLLFLGIILVTLFKGKRRTTTALVLSMGLLFAALLYLPGMLPFDSQVLDSFFRWWVVHLWVEGVWE
;
A
#
# COMPACT_ATOMS: atom_id res chain seq x y z
N MET A 1 -10.36 19.43 13.40
CA MET A 1 -9.62 18.26 13.93
C MET A 1 -9.71 18.29 15.44
N LYS A 2 -10.27 17.25 16.05
CA LYS A 2 -10.43 17.14 17.52
C LYS A 2 -9.11 16.77 18.22
N TYR A 3 -8.25 16.01 17.53
CA TYR A 3 -6.94 15.58 18.01
C TYR A 3 -5.83 16.16 17.13
N LYS A 4 -4.68 16.50 17.73
CA LYS A 4 -3.53 17.05 16.99
C LYS A 4 -2.91 16.00 16.06
N SER A 5 -2.95 14.72 16.44
CA SER A 5 -2.41 13.60 15.67
C SER A 5 -3.15 13.34 14.36
N GLN A 6 -4.40 13.80 14.21
CA GLN A 6 -5.17 13.68 12.96
C GLN A 6 -4.51 14.42 11.79
N LYS A 7 -3.66 15.41 12.07
CA LYS A 7 -2.91 16.14 11.02
C LYS A 7 -2.00 15.22 10.20
N VAL A 8 -1.59 14.07 10.74
CA VAL A 8 -0.76 13.11 10.00
C VAL A 8 -1.51 12.55 8.79
N ALA A 9 -2.83 12.35 8.90
CA ALA A 9 -3.66 11.84 7.82
C ALA A 9 -3.58 12.71 6.54
N TYR A 10 -3.44 14.04 6.70
CA TYR A 10 -3.29 14.95 5.56
C TYR A 10 -2.10 14.57 4.67
N TRP A 11 -0.97 14.21 5.26
CA TRP A 11 0.23 13.86 4.50
C TRP A 11 0.11 12.51 3.79
N PHE A 12 -0.61 11.56 4.38
CA PHE A 12 -0.97 10.30 3.72
C PHE A 12 -1.87 10.55 2.51
N PHE A 13 -2.90 11.41 2.66
CA PHE A 13 -3.76 11.79 1.53
C PHE A 13 -2.99 12.57 0.46
N ALA A 14 -2.09 13.48 0.84
CA ALA A 14 -1.27 14.21 -0.11
C ALA A 14 -0.36 13.27 -0.93
N LEU A 15 0.30 12.31 -0.26
CA LEU A 15 1.09 11.28 -0.93
C LEU A 15 0.23 10.43 -1.86
N SER A 16 -0.94 9.99 -1.38
CA SER A 16 -1.90 9.20 -2.16
C SER A 16 -2.34 9.93 -3.44
N MET A 17 -2.69 11.22 -3.36
CA MET A 17 -3.05 12.03 -4.52
C MET A 17 -1.88 12.20 -5.51
N LEU A 18 -0.66 12.37 -5.00
CA LEU A 18 0.53 12.46 -5.85
C LEU A 18 0.77 11.15 -6.62
N LEU A 19 0.70 10.01 -5.92
CA LEU A 19 0.89 8.70 -6.52
C LEU A 19 -0.24 8.35 -7.51
N PHE A 20 -1.48 8.73 -7.22
CA PHE A 20 -2.60 8.61 -8.14
C PHE A 20 -2.39 9.44 -9.41
N GLY A 21 -1.94 10.69 -9.27
CA GLY A 21 -1.58 11.53 -10.42
C GLY A 21 -0.50 10.87 -11.28
N LEU A 22 0.52 10.28 -10.65
CA LEU A 22 1.56 9.54 -11.36
C LEU A 22 1.00 8.30 -12.08
N GLN A 23 0.09 7.56 -11.44
CA GLN A 23 -0.58 6.39 -12.05
C GLN A 23 -1.32 6.80 -13.34
N LEU A 24 -2.05 7.92 -13.31
CA LEU A 24 -2.77 8.43 -14.48
C LEU A 24 -1.81 8.73 -15.64
N VAL A 25 -0.67 9.37 -15.36
CA VAL A 25 0.35 9.65 -16.39
C VAL A 25 0.81 8.35 -17.07
N TYR A 26 1.18 7.32 -16.30
CA TYR A 26 1.56 6.02 -16.87
C TYR A 26 0.40 5.32 -17.59
N GLY A 27 -0.84 5.54 -17.14
CA GLY A 27 -2.04 5.07 -17.82
C GLY A 27 -2.21 5.70 -19.20
N PHE A 28 -2.01 7.01 -19.31
CA PHE A 28 -2.04 7.72 -20.59
C PHE A 28 -0.90 7.31 -21.52
N ILE A 29 0.31 7.12 -21.00
CA ILE A 29 1.45 6.61 -21.79
C ILE A 29 1.08 5.28 -22.47
N MET A 30 0.55 4.33 -21.70
CA MET A 30 0.11 3.04 -22.25
C MET A 30 -1.07 3.19 -23.23
N GLY A 31 -2.04 4.06 -22.92
CA GLY A 31 -3.20 4.31 -23.77
C GLY A 31 -2.79 4.89 -25.13
N PHE A 32 -1.87 5.85 -25.15
CA PHE A 32 -1.35 6.44 -26.38
C PHE A 32 -0.49 5.46 -27.17
N ALA A 33 0.36 4.67 -26.50
CA ALA A 33 1.11 3.60 -27.15
C ALA A 33 0.17 2.60 -27.86
N HIS A 34 -0.94 2.22 -27.22
CA HIS A 34 -1.93 1.33 -27.83
C HIS A 34 -2.69 1.98 -29.01
N ALA A 35 -2.87 3.30 -28.98
CA ALA A 35 -3.46 4.08 -30.07
C ALA A 35 -2.48 4.33 -31.24
N GLY A 36 -1.25 3.81 -31.18
CA GLY A 36 -0.22 3.94 -32.22
C GLY A 36 0.73 5.13 -32.04
N PHE A 37 0.63 5.86 -30.92
CA PHE A 37 1.51 6.99 -30.58
C PHE A 37 2.59 6.57 -29.58
N ASP A 38 3.49 5.66 -29.97
CA ASP A 38 4.54 5.11 -29.10
C ASP A 38 5.87 5.88 -29.19
N GLY A 39 5.83 7.18 -28.89
CA GLY A 39 7.01 8.06 -28.95
C GLY A 39 7.96 7.97 -27.73
N LEU A 40 7.55 7.23 -26.69
CA LEU A 40 8.28 7.12 -25.41
C LEU A 40 8.88 5.72 -25.20
N HIS A 41 8.75 4.81 -26.17
CA HIS A 41 9.15 3.41 -26.05
C HIS A 41 10.60 3.21 -25.60
N ASP A 42 11.52 4.00 -26.14
CA ASP A 42 12.96 3.87 -25.87
C ASP A 42 13.32 4.17 -24.41
N ILE A 43 12.49 4.93 -23.71
CA ILE A 43 12.73 5.36 -22.32
C ILE A 43 11.80 4.61 -21.35
N ILE A 44 10.54 4.42 -21.74
CA ILE A 44 9.52 3.76 -20.93
C ILE A 44 8.84 2.70 -21.81
N PRO A 45 9.40 1.49 -21.87
CA PRO A 45 8.79 0.42 -22.64
C PRO A 45 7.48 -0.04 -21.97
N PHE A 46 6.57 -0.63 -22.76
CA PHE A 46 5.21 -0.95 -22.33
C PHE A 46 5.14 -1.84 -21.08
N ASN A 47 6.05 -2.81 -20.95
CA ASN A 47 6.14 -3.67 -19.77
C ASN A 47 6.44 -2.89 -18.49
N THR A 48 7.36 -1.92 -18.57
CA THR A 48 7.73 -1.03 -17.46
C THR A 48 6.57 -0.11 -17.11
N ALA A 49 5.93 0.50 -18.12
CA ALA A 49 4.78 1.36 -17.91
C ALA A 49 3.62 0.62 -17.22
N LYS A 50 3.35 -0.62 -17.65
CA LYS A 50 2.34 -1.48 -17.05
C LYS A 50 2.69 -1.84 -15.61
N ALA A 51 3.94 -2.21 -15.33
CA ALA A 51 4.36 -2.56 -13.98
C ALA A 51 4.22 -1.37 -13.04
N VAL A 52 4.72 -0.19 -13.44
CA VAL A 52 4.57 1.04 -12.66
C VAL A 52 3.09 1.37 -12.41
N HIS A 53 2.24 1.30 -13.44
CA HIS A 53 0.82 1.63 -13.30
C HIS A 53 0.07 0.71 -12.33
N LEU A 54 0.29 -0.61 -12.42
CA LEU A 54 -0.40 -1.57 -11.55
C LEU A 54 0.07 -1.49 -10.10
N ASN A 55 1.37 -1.32 -9.85
CA ASN A 55 1.88 -1.22 -8.47
C ASN A 55 1.52 0.13 -7.83
N LEU A 56 1.52 1.22 -8.62
CA LEU A 56 1.06 2.51 -8.12
C LEU A 56 -0.39 2.43 -7.61
N LEU A 57 -1.27 1.74 -8.35
CA LEU A 57 -2.66 1.52 -7.95
C LEU A 57 -2.77 1.00 -6.52
N VAL A 58 -1.98 -0.02 -6.18
CA VAL A 58 -2.01 -0.64 -4.85
C VAL A 58 -1.44 0.30 -3.78
N VAL A 59 -0.31 0.96 -4.05
CA VAL A 59 0.39 1.77 -3.05
C VAL A 59 -0.37 3.05 -2.69
N TRP A 60 -0.99 3.74 -3.65
CA TRP A 60 -1.73 4.96 -3.32
C TRP A 60 -3.03 4.66 -2.57
N LEU A 61 -3.72 3.55 -2.89
CA LEU A 61 -4.90 3.07 -2.16
C LEU A 61 -4.52 2.72 -0.71
N LEU A 62 -3.44 1.95 -0.54
CA LEU A 62 -2.92 1.59 0.78
C LEU A 62 -2.58 2.84 1.62
N SER A 63 -1.91 3.81 1.00
CA SER A 63 -1.58 5.08 1.66
C SER A 63 -2.84 5.86 2.07
N GLY A 64 -3.85 5.92 1.19
CA GLY A 64 -5.13 6.60 1.48
C GLY A 64 -5.87 5.95 2.64
N PHE A 65 -5.92 4.62 2.68
CA PHE A 65 -6.55 3.87 3.77
C PHE A 65 -5.82 4.05 5.11
N MET A 66 -4.49 3.98 5.10
CA MET A 66 -3.69 4.27 6.29
C MET A 66 -3.94 5.69 6.80
N GLY A 67 -4.06 6.66 5.89
CA GLY A 67 -4.45 8.03 6.21
C GLY A 67 -5.83 8.11 6.86
N ALA A 68 -6.84 7.45 6.29
CA ALA A 68 -8.18 7.39 6.85
C ALA A 68 -8.21 6.76 8.25
N ALA A 69 -7.50 5.65 8.45
CA ALA A 69 -7.39 5.02 9.76
C ALA A 69 -6.72 5.95 10.79
N TYR A 70 -5.66 6.67 10.42
CA TYR A 70 -5.03 7.66 11.31
C TYR A 70 -5.93 8.85 11.66
N TYR A 71 -6.93 9.14 10.84
CA TYR A 71 -7.93 10.15 11.13
C TYR A 71 -9.01 9.66 12.11
N ILE A 72 -9.52 8.44 11.89
CA ILE A 72 -10.66 7.87 12.64
C ILE A 72 -10.24 7.34 14.02
N ILE A 73 -9.11 6.64 14.10
CA ILE A 73 -8.67 5.93 15.32
C ILE A 73 -8.54 6.85 16.56
N PRO A 74 -7.99 8.08 16.46
CA PRO A 74 -7.95 8.98 17.61
C PRO A 74 -9.34 9.32 18.17
N GLU A 75 -10.35 9.43 17.31
CA GLU A 75 -11.73 9.69 17.72
C GLU A 75 -12.35 8.47 18.39
N GLU A 76 -12.17 7.28 17.84
CA GLU A 76 -12.66 6.04 18.46
C GLU A 76 -11.99 5.75 19.80
N ALA A 77 -10.66 5.93 19.88
CA ALA A 77 -9.89 5.69 21.11
C ALA A 77 -10.06 6.80 22.18
N GLN A 78 -10.69 7.92 21.80
CA GLN A 78 -10.70 9.21 22.52
C GLN A 78 -9.31 9.61 23.04
N ARG A 79 -8.29 9.44 22.21
CA ARG A 79 -6.90 9.80 22.55
C ARG A 79 -6.06 10.08 21.32
N GLU A 80 -4.99 10.84 21.52
CA GLU A 80 -3.94 11.02 20.51
C GLU A 80 -3.27 9.67 20.15
N LEU A 81 -2.73 9.55 18.94
CA LEU A 81 -1.93 8.40 18.52
C LEU A 81 -0.76 8.16 19.49
N VAL A 82 -0.37 6.89 19.69
CA VAL A 82 0.80 6.53 20.54
C VAL A 82 2.06 7.29 20.14
N SER A 83 2.32 7.39 18.84
CA SER A 83 3.50 8.07 18.33
C SER A 83 3.21 8.65 16.95
N VAL A 84 3.11 9.96 16.90
CA VAL A 84 3.02 10.73 15.65
C VAL A 84 4.33 10.60 14.84
N LYS A 85 5.48 10.52 15.52
CA LYS A 85 6.79 10.37 14.86
C LYS A 85 6.87 9.06 14.08
N LEU A 86 6.40 7.95 14.65
CA LEU A 86 6.40 6.66 13.96
C LEU A 86 5.46 6.64 12.76
N ALA A 87 4.31 7.34 12.83
CA ALA A 87 3.43 7.49 11.67
C ALA A 87 4.10 8.26 10.51
N TYR A 88 4.93 9.27 10.81
CA TYR A 88 5.73 9.94 9.77
C TYR A 88 6.86 9.08 9.23
N VAL A 89 7.54 8.29 10.07
CA VAL A 89 8.52 7.30 9.61
C VAL A 89 7.86 6.29 8.68
N GLN A 90 6.64 5.86 9.01
CA GLN A 90 5.85 4.98 8.16
C GLN A 90 5.54 5.65 6.81
N LEU A 91 5.07 6.90 6.81
CA LEU A 91 4.80 7.64 5.57
C LEU A 91 6.05 7.73 4.67
N ILE A 92 7.18 8.16 5.25
CA ILE A 92 8.43 8.36 4.52
C ILE A 92 8.95 7.02 3.98
N SER A 93 8.93 5.96 4.80
CA SER A 93 9.39 4.65 4.35
C SER A 93 8.51 4.08 3.23
N LEU A 94 7.18 4.28 3.27
CA LEU A 94 6.29 3.88 2.19
C LEU A 94 6.61 4.65 0.89
N ALA A 95 6.83 5.95 0.98
CA ALA A 95 7.19 6.78 -0.16
C ALA A 95 8.54 6.37 -0.76
N LEU A 96 9.55 6.11 0.08
CA LEU A 96 10.87 5.64 -0.35
C LEU A 96 10.80 4.28 -1.06
N VAL A 97 10.02 3.34 -0.52
CA VAL A 97 9.80 2.03 -1.16
C VAL A 97 9.11 2.21 -2.51
N GLY A 98 8.09 3.06 -2.60
CA GLY A 98 7.42 3.36 -3.87
C GLY A 98 8.37 3.95 -4.92
N VAL A 99 9.20 4.92 -4.55
CA VAL A 99 10.21 5.50 -5.44
C VAL A 99 11.25 4.45 -5.85
N ALA A 100 11.76 3.65 -4.91
CA ALA A 100 12.72 2.60 -5.19
C ALA A 100 12.16 1.53 -6.14
N ALA A 101 10.88 1.16 -5.97
CA ALA A 101 10.20 0.21 -6.86
C ALA A 101 10.09 0.77 -8.28
N ILE A 102 9.66 2.03 -8.44
CA ILE A 102 9.57 2.68 -9.76
C ILE A 102 10.94 2.71 -10.44
N ILE A 103 11.99 3.11 -9.71
CA ILE A 103 13.36 3.12 -10.24
C ILE A 103 13.77 1.70 -10.65
N GLY A 104 13.54 0.70 -9.77
CA GLY A 104 13.83 -0.70 -10.05
C GLY A 104 13.17 -1.20 -11.33
N PHE A 105 11.91 -0.82 -11.57
CA PHE A 105 11.21 -1.18 -12.80
C PHE A 105 11.86 -0.59 -14.05
N HIS A 106 12.34 0.65 -14.03
CA HIS A 106 13.04 1.24 -15.18
C HIS A 106 14.40 0.58 -15.45
N PHE A 107 14.99 -0.06 -14.44
CA PHE A 107 16.21 -0.88 -14.58
C PHE A 107 15.92 -2.36 -14.84
N ASN A 108 14.66 -2.75 -15.12
CA ASN A 108 14.22 -4.14 -15.32
C ASN A 108 14.50 -5.06 -14.10
N ILE A 109 14.45 -4.52 -12.88
CA ILE A 109 14.59 -5.25 -11.63
C ILE A 109 13.18 -5.44 -11.03
N TRP A 110 12.58 -6.62 -11.26
CA TRP A 110 11.27 -7.02 -10.74
C TRP A 110 11.15 -8.53 -10.59
N GLU A 111 10.14 -9.00 -9.86
CA GLU A 111 9.85 -10.44 -9.72
C GLU A 111 9.19 -11.09 -10.94
N GLY A 112 8.55 -10.29 -11.80
CA GLY A 112 7.82 -10.80 -12.98
C GLY A 112 6.47 -11.46 -12.64
N ARG A 113 6.04 -11.42 -11.37
CA ARG A 113 4.72 -11.88 -10.94
C ARG A 113 3.73 -10.73 -11.03
N LYS A 114 2.81 -10.75 -12.01
CA LYS A 114 1.81 -9.68 -12.19
C LYS A 114 1.14 -9.30 -10.84
N PHE A 115 1.09 -8.01 -10.50
CA PHE A 115 0.62 -7.44 -9.21
C PHE A 115 1.54 -7.61 -7.98
N LEU A 116 2.53 -8.50 -8.03
CA LEU A 116 3.60 -8.66 -7.04
C LEU A 116 4.94 -8.48 -7.78
N GLU A 117 5.09 -7.34 -8.44
CA GLU A 117 6.23 -7.11 -9.35
C GLU A 117 7.41 -6.48 -8.60
N ILE A 118 7.15 -5.87 -7.44
CA ILE A 118 8.17 -5.26 -6.58
C ILE A 118 9.24 -6.33 -6.22
N PRO A 119 10.54 -5.99 -6.26
CA PRO A 119 11.59 -6.89 -5.81
C PRO A 119 11.41 -7.34 -4.34
N ARG A 120 11.60 -8.63 -4.02
CA ARG A 120 11.48 -9.20 -2.65
C ARG A 120 12.03 -8.32 -1.53
N GLY A 121 13.20 -7.72 -1.74
CA GLY A 121 13.83 -6.86 -0.72
C GLY A 121 12.94 -5.69 -0.30
N LEU A 122 12.21 -5.11 -1.25
CA LEU A 122 11.25 -4.04 -1.01
C LEU A 122 9.92 -4.56 -0.43
N ASP A 123 9.48 -5.77 -0.80
CA ASP A 123 8.29 -6.41 -0.20
C ASP A 123 8.42 -6.58 1.31
N TYR A 124 9.59 -7.02 1.80
CA TYR A 124 9.84 -7.08 3.24
C TYR A 124 9.71 -5.71 3.92
N LEU A 125 10.12 -4.63 3.25
CA LEU A 125 9.98 -3.27 3.79
C LEU A 125 8.51 -2.84 3.84
N VAL A 126 7.69 -3.23 2.84
CA VAL A 126 6.24 -3.00 2.87
C VAL A 126 5.60 -3.73 4.05
N VAL A 127 5.99 -4.97 4.31
CA VAL A 127 5.46 -5.75 5.44
C VAL A 127 5.82 -5.10 6.77
N VAL A 128 7.07 -4.69 6.95
CA VAL A 128 7.48 -3.96 8.17
C VAL A 128 6.70 -2.65 8.32
N ASN A 129 6.44 -1.94 7.21
CA ASN A 129 5.64 -0.72 7.20
C ASN A 129 4.20 -0.98 7.67
N VAL A 130 3.54 -2.01 7.14
CA VAL A 130 2.19 -2.43 7.51
C VAL A 130 2.13 -2.93 8.96
N LEU A 131 3.14 -3.66 9.42
CA LEU A 131 3.22 -4.09 10.83
C LEU A 131 3.40 -2.90 11.79
N LEU A 132 4.20 -1.91 11.40
CA LEU A 132 4.35 -0.67 12.17
C LEU A 132 3.01 0.08 12.28
N PHE A 133 2.29 0.20 11.17
CA PHE A 133 0.94 0.78 11.12
C PHE A 133 -0.02 0.08 12.08
N LEU A 134 -0.12 -1.24 11.98
CA LEU A 134 -0.97 -2.06 12.84
C LEU A 134 -0.58 -1.93 14.31
N GLY A 135 0.71 -1.95 14.61
CA GLY A 135 1.22 -1.73 15.97
C GLY A 135 0.80 -0.38 16.53
N ILE A 136 0.89 0.70 15.74
CA ILE A 136 0.46 2.03 16.18
C ILE A 136 -1.05 2.04 16.44
N ILE A 137 -1.87 1.48 15.55
CA ILE A 137 -3.33 1.49 15.70
C ILE A 137 -3.77 0.62 16.87
N LEU A 138 -3.31 -0.63 16.95
CA LEU A 138 -3.70 -1.57 17.99
C LEU A 138 -3.31 -1.03 19.37
N VAL A 139 -2.08 -0.57 19.55
CA VAL A 139 -1.67 0.05 20.83
C VAL A 139 -2.46 1.35 21.07
N THR A 140 -2.86 2.07 20.01
CA THR A 140 -3.79 3.21 20.10
C THR A 140 -5.12 2.80 20.72
N LEU A 141 -5.77 1.79 20.17
CA LEU A 141 -7.05 1.30 20.66
C LEU A 141 -6.95 0.63 22.03
N PHE A 142 -5.91 -0.17 22.29
CA PHE A 142 -5.74 -0.88 23.57
C PHE A 142 -5.58 0.05 24.77
N LYS A 143 -4.83 1.16 24.61
CA LYS A 143 -4.71 2.20 25.66
C LYS A 143 -5.82 3.26 25.58
N GLY A 144 -6.78 3.10 24.66
CA GLY A 144 -7.96 3.95 24.55
C GLY A 144 -8.85 3.82 25.79
N LYS A 145 -9.54 4.91 26.14
CA LYS A 145 -10.47 4.91 27.29
C LYS A 145 -11.78 4.19 26.98
N ARG A 146 -12.12 4.04 25.71
CA ARG A 146 -13.36 3.45 25.22
C ARG A 146 -13.04 2.25 24.33
N ARG A 147 -13.77 1.14 24.55
CA ARG A 147 -13.78 -0.01 23.66
C ARG A 147 -15.16 -0.08 23.01
N THR A 148 -15.24 0.33 21.75
CA THR A 148 -16.47 0.26 20.95
C THR A 148 -16.45 -1.02 20.11
N THR A 149 -17.63 -1.55 19.78
CA THR A 149 -17.76 -2.65 18.82
C THR A 149 -17.15 -2.27 17.47
N THR A 150 -17.31 -1.00 17.06
CA THR A 150 -16.70 -0.44 15.85
C THR A 150 -15.18 -0.53 15.88
N ALA A 151 -14.53 -0.11 16.97
CA ALA A 151 -13.08 -0.21 17.11
C ALA A 151 -12.59 -1.67 17.10
N LEU A 152 -13.38 -2.60 17.66
CA LEU A 152 -13.06 -4.02 17.64
C LEU A 152 -13.15 -4.61 16.23
N VAL A 153 -14.24 -4.34 15.50
CA VAL A 153 -14.41 -4.79 14.10
C VAL A 153 -13.32 -4.20 13.22
N LEU A 154 -13.00 -2.92 13.38
CA LEU A 154 -11.93 -2.25 12.63
C LEU A 154 -10.55 -2.88 12.95
N SER A 155 -10.27 -3.17 14.22
CA SER A 155 -9.03 -3.87 14.62
C SER A 155 -8.93 -5.26 14.01
N MET A 156 -10.04 -6.01 13.98
CA MET A 156 -10.09 -7.34 13.37
C MET A 156 -9.88 -7.27 11.86
N GLY A 157 -10.56 -6.36 11.16
CA GLY A 157 -10.37 -6.15 9.71
C GLY A 157 -8.92 -5.83 9.37
N LEU A 158 -8.30 -4.91 10.13
CA LEU A 158 -6.87 -4.58 10.00
C LEU A 158 -5.94 -5.77 10.25
N LEU A 159 -6.24 -6.61 11.25
CA LEU A 159 -5.45 -7.81 11.54
C LEU A 159 -5.56 -8.84 10.40
N PHE A 160 -6.77 -9.11 9.91
CA PHE A 160 -6.98 -10.04 8.80
C PHE A 160 -6.35 -9.52 7.50
N ALA A 161 -6.41 -8.21 7.25
CA ALA A 161 -5.67 -7.59 6.16
C ALA A 161 -4.16 -7.90 6.24
N ALA A 162 -3.56 -7.87 7.43
CA ALA A 162 -2.16 -8.24 7.58
C ALA A 162 -1.90 -9.73 7.25
N LEU A 163 -2.78 -10.61 7.74
CA LEU A 163 -2.63 -12.06 7.61
C LEU A 163 -2.82 -12.55 6.17
N LEU A 164 -3.78 -11.97 5.44
CA LEU A 164 -4.07 -12.34 4.06
C LEU A 164 -2.95 -11.97 3.08
N TYR A 165 -2.02 -11.08 3.48
CA TYR A 165 -0.84 -10.75 2.67
C TYR A 165 0.28 -11.82 2.77
N LEU A 166 0.39 -12.53 3.90
CA LEU A 166 1.49 -13.47 4.17
C LEU A 166 1.67 -14.59 3.12
N PRO A 167 0.60 -15.21 2.57
CA PRO A 167 0.76 -16.26 1.56
C PRO A 167 1.44 -15.78 0.28
N GLY A 168 1.38 -14.49 -0.05
CA GLY A 168 2.05 -13.92 -1.22
C GLY A 168 3.58 -13.89 -1.12
N MET A 169 4.13 -13.97 0.09
CA MET A 169 5.56 -13.94 0.36
C MET A 169 6.24 -15.30 0.26
N LEU A 170 5.46 -16.39 0.22
CA LEU A 170 6.00 -17.74 0.17
C LEU A 170 6.56 -18.03 -1.24
N PRO A 171 7.80 -18.54 -1.35
CA PRO A 171 8.34 -18.96 -2.64
C PRO A 171 7.73 -20.28 -3.08
N PHE A 172 7.31 -20.37 -4.35
CA PHE A 172 6.84 -21.61 -4.96
C PHE A 172 7.55 -21.85 -6.29
N ASP A 173 8.05 -23.07 -6.50
CA ASP A 173 8.69 -23.46 -7.77
C ASP A 173 7.66 -23.82 -8.85
N SER A 174 6.41 -24.12 -8.44
CA SER A 174 5.31 -24.44 -9.35
C SER A 174 4.53 -23.19 -9.73
N GLN A 175 4.40 -22.92 -11.03
CA GLN A 175 3.61 -21.80 -11.58
C GLN A 175 2.14 -21.84 -11.13
N VAL A 176 1.59 -23.05 -10.93
CA VAL A 176 0.20 -23.24 -10.49
C VAL A 176 0.04 -22.83 -9.03
N LEU A 177 0.96 -23.26 -8.16
CA LEU A 177 0.95 -22.87 -6.75
C LEU A 177 1.22 -21.37 -6.59
N ASP A 178 2.18 -20.83 -7.34
CA ASP A 178 2.46 -19.38 -7.34
C ASP A 178 1.22 -18.57 -7.75
N SER A 179 0.55 -18.99 -8.82
CA SER A 179 -0.68 -18.33 -9.27
C SER A 179 -1.80 -18.44 -8.23
N PHE A 180 -1.97 -19.60 -7.59
CA PHE A 180 -2.97 -19.80 -6.54
C PHE A 180 -2.77 -18.85 -5.36
N PHE A 181 -1.57 -18.79 -4.78
CA PHE A 181 -1.28 -17.93 -3.64
C PHE A 181 -1.16 -16.45 -4.01
N ARG A 182 -0.80 -16.13 -5.25
CA ARG A 182 -0.90 -14.76 -5.77
C ARG A 182 -2.34 -14.25 -5.76
N TRP A 183 -3.31 -15.08 -6.15
CA TRP A 183 -4.72 -14.69 -6.12
C TRP A 183 -5.30 -14.58 -4.71
N TRP A 184 -4.70 -15.23 -3.70
CA TRP A 184 -5.04 -14.92 -2.31
C TRP A 184 -4.73 -13.45 -1.97
N VAL A 185 -3.61 -12.91 -2.44
CA VAL A 185 -3.31 -11.49 -2.20
C VAL A 185 -4.13 -10.58 -3.12
N VAL A 186 -4.21 -10.90 -4.41
CA VAL A 186 -4.89 -10.00 -5.36
C VAL A 186 -6.42 -10.01 -5.19
N HIS A 187 -7.04 -11.13 -4.87
CA HIS A 187 -8.50 -11.21 -4.73
C HIS A 187 -8.91 -11.09 -3.26
N LEU A 188 -8.43 -11.97 -2.37
CA LEU A 188 -8.88 -11.95 -0.97
C LEU A 188 -8.34 -10.75 -0.18
N TRP A 189 -7.09 -10.34 -0.42
CA TRP A 189 -6.53 -9.20 0.30
C TRP A 189 -6.91 -7.86 -0.31
N VAL A 190 -6.83 -7.67 -1.63
CA VAL A 190 -7.31 -6.41 -2.23
C VAL A 190 -8.83 -6.37 -2.10
N GLU A 191 -9.58 -7.20 -2.80
CA GLU A 191 -11.05 -7.07 -2.84
C GLU A 191 -11.67 -7.26 -1.44
N GLY A 192 -11.21 -8.24 -0.66
CA GLY A 192 -11.78 -8.51 0.67
C GLY A 192 -11.43 -7.52 1.79
N VAL A 193 -10.41 -6.66 1.63
CA VAL A 193 -10.09 -5.60 2.62
C VAL A 193 -10.72 -4.26 2.22
N TRP A 194 -10.98 -4.06 0.93
CA TRP A 194 -11.52 -2.80 0.40
C TRP A 194 -13.06 -2.78 0.29
N GLU A 195 -13.75 -3.90 0.49
CA GLU A 195 -15.22 -4.02 0.60
C GLU A 195 -15.75 -3.69 2.01
#